data_AF-A0A8C7UXX1-F1
#
_entry.id   AF-A0A8C7UXX1-F1
#
_cell.length_a   1.000
_cell.length_b   1.000
_cell.length_c   1.000
_cell.angle_alpha   90.00
_cell.angle_beta   90.00
_cell.angle_gamma   90.00
#
_symmetry.space_group_name_H-M   'P 1'
#
loop_
_entity.id
_entity.type
_entity.pdbx_description
1 polymer ?
#
loop_
_entity_poly.entity_id
_entity_poly.type
_entity_poly.pdbx_seq_one_letter_code
_entity_poly.pdbx_strand_id
1 'polypeptide(L)'
;MSWIRWVSITPGKMTVLIHNSINKPIEYVHFGQVKAIERFMRRLEFHLSKVEELYDAYCMQRRLRDGASKMVAAFNSATGSKEARESLNEANRGYREYTEHMCSLESELENQMGEFHIKMKGLVGYARLCAGDQYEVLMRYGRQRWRMKGRVEVSSKQVWDSEDNVFLPLITELLSIKVTELKSLANHVVVGSVSCETLDLFCPLPQTVAVDINDLGTVKLNLEVNWRSVSPQSSLFTTSPCLTFLHLNPCSTFIYLPILLVIAKPGHL
;
A
#
# COMPACT_ATOMS: atom_id res chain seq x y z
N MET A 1 34.85 -25.79 -7.49
CA MET A 1 34.27 -24.50 -7.07
C MET A 1 33.78 -23.81 -8.32
N SER A 2 32.46 -23.73 -8.51
CA SER A 2 31.86 -22.96 -9.61
C SER A 2 31.64 -21.53 -9.13
N TRP A 3 32.00 -20.56 -9.96
CA TRP A 3 31.86 -19.13 -9.67
C TRP A 3 30.88 -18.54 -10.68
N ILE A 4 29.87 -17.81 -10.21
CA ILE A 4 28.94 -17.06 -11.06
C ILE A 4 29.56 -15.68 -11.28
N ARG A 5 29.71 -15.26 -12.54
CA ARG A 5 30.15 -13.89 -12.89
C ARG A 5 29.04 -13.22 -13.69
N TRP A 6 28.44 -12.16 -13.14
CA TRP A 6 27.46 -11.34 -13.84
C TRP A 6 28.17 -10.45 -14.86
N VAL A 7 27.70 -10.43 -16.11
CA VAL A 7 28.18 -9.50 -17.15
C VAL A 7 26.99 -8.68 -17.66
N SER A 8 27.05 -7.38 -17.37
CA SER A 8 26.25 -6.23 -17.83
C SER A 8 24.74 -6.40 -18.05
N ILE A 9 23.97 -5.54 -17.37
CA ILE A 9 22.54 -5.31 -17.60
C ILE A 9 22.41 -4.18 -18.64
N THR A 10 21.86 -4.46 -19.82
CA THR A 10 21.30 -3.43 -20.70
C THR A 10 19.79 -3.63 -20.84
N PRO A 11 18.99 -2.56 -20.99
CA PRO A 11 17.54 -2.69 -21.13
C PRO A 11 17.19 -3.50 -22.39
N GLY A 12 16.38 -4.56 -22.23
CA GLY A 12 15.75 -5.29 -23.35
C GLY A 12 16.42 -6.58 -23.81
N LYS A 13 17.57 -7.01 -23.25
CA LYS A 13 18.13 -8.36 -23.48
C LYS A 13 18.78 -8.91 -22.22
N MET A 14 18.21 -9.97 -21.67
CA MET A 14 18.84 -10.74 -20.58
C MET A 14 19.55 -11.96 -21.19
N THR A 15 20.87 -11.97 -21.15
CA THR A 15 21.68 -13.13 -21.60
C THR A 15 22.43 -13.70 -20.41
N VAL A 16 22.14 -14.95 -20.05
CA VAL A 16 22.82 -15.67 -18.96
C VAL A 16 23.68 -16.76 -19.60
N LEU A 17 25.00 -16.72 -19.39
CA LEU A 17 25.91 -17.79 -19.79
C LEU A 17 26.37 -18.56 -18.54
N ILE A 18 26.06 -19.85 -18.47
CA ILE A 18 26.46 -20.76 -17.40
C ILE A 18 27.44 -21.78 -17.99
N HIS A 19 28.67 -21.81 -17.50
CA HIS A 19 29.61 -22.88 -17.83
C HIS A 19 29.72 -23.84 -16.64
N ASN A 20 29.45 -25.13 -16.85
CA ASN A 20 29.71 -26.16 -15.85
C ASN A 20 30.34 -27.39 -16.52
N SER A 21 31.55 -27.76 -16.05
CA SER A 21 32.06 -29.12 -16.18
C SER A 21 31.31 -29.99 -15.18
N ILE A 22 30.58 -31.00 -15.67
CA ILE A 22 30.24 -32.31 -15.06
C ILE A 22 28.83 -32.75 -15.48
N ASN A 23 28.78 -33.92 -16.14
CA ASN A 23 27.66 -34.59 -16.79
C ASN A 23 26.51 -35.01 -15.85
N LYS A 24 25.50 -34.15 -15.68
CA LYS A 24 24.05 -34.47 -15.59
C LYS A 24 23.26 -33.26 -16.13
N PRO A 25 22.11 -33.43 -16.80
CA PRO A 25 21.46 -32.33 -17.52
C PRO A 25 20.79 -31.34 -16.55
N ILE A 26 21.56 -30.33 -16.14
CA ILE A 26 21.11 -29.15 -15.38
C ILE A 26 20.16 -28.27 -16.23
N GLU A 27 20.13 -28.48 -17.55
CA GLU A 27 19.44 -27.68 -18.56
C GLU A 27 17.90 -27.68 -18.45
N TYR A 28 17.28 -28.82 -18.09
CA TYR A 28 15.81 -28.93 -18.05
C TYR A 28 15.16 -28.28 -16.82
N VAL A 29 15.82 -28.33 -15.66
CA VAL A 29 15.30 -27.73 -14.42
C VAL A 29 15.36 -26.20 -14.48
N HIS A 30 16.39 -25.65 -15.14
CA HIS A 30 16.57 -24.21 -15.27
C HIS A 30 15.63 -23.58 -16.32
N PHE A 31 15.33 -24.29 -17.42
CA PHE A 31 14.44 -23.79 -18.47
C PHE A 31 12.98 -23.63 -18.00
N GLY A 32 12.49 -24.58 -17.18
CA GLY A 32 11.16 -24.48 -16.57
C GLY A 32 11.03 -23.27 -15.65
N GLN A 33 12.07 -22.99 -14.84
CA GLN A 33 12.12 -21.83 -13.95
C GLN A 33 12.20 -20.51 -14.73
N VAL A 34 13.03 -20.43 -15.77
CA VAL A 34 13.13 -19.24 -16.64
C VAL A 34 11.79 -18.96 -17.30
N LYS A 35 11.12 -19.96 -17.87
CA LYS A 35 9.78 -19.78 -18.46
C LYS A 35 8.73 -19.34 -17.44
N ALA A 36 8.81 -19.83 -16.20
CA ALA A 36 7.91 -19.40 -15.14
C ALA A 36 8.13 -17.92 -14.77
N ILE A 37 9.39 -17.49 -14.68
CA ILE A 37 9.77 -16.09 -14.42
C ILE A 37 9.34 -15.18 -15.58
N GLU A 38 9.57 -15.57 -16.83
CA GLU A 38 9.14 -14.80 -18.01
C GLU A 38 7.61 -14.63 -18.06
N ARG A 39 6.86 -15.70 -17.77
CA ARG A 39 5.39 -15.61 -17.67
C ARG A 39 4.98 -14.67 -16.54
N PHE A 40 5.68 -14.69 -15.41
CA PHE A 40 5.40 -13.79 -14.30
C PHE A 40 5.65 -12.33 -14.67
N MET A 41 6.79 -12.03 -15.30
CA MET A 41 7.10 -10.69 -15.81
C MET A 41 6.00 -10.18 -16.75
N ARG A 42 5.58 -10.99 -17.73
CA ARG A 42 4.48 -10.60 -18.64
C ARG A 42 3.17 -10.28 -17.93
N ARG A 43 2.86 -10.97 -16.83
CA ARG A 43 1.67 -10.65 -16.01
C ARG A 43 1.82 -9.32 -15.28
N LEU A 44 3.03 -9.01 -14.79
CA LEU A 44 3.30 -7.74 -14.11
C LEU A 44 3.23 -6.58 -15.11
N GLU A 45 3.78 -6.75 -16.31
CA GLU A 45 3.66 -5.79 -17.41
C GLU A 45 2.19 -5.55 -17.79
N PHE A 46 1.40 -6.61 -17.92
CA PHE A 46 -0.03 -6.50 -18.18
C PHE A 46 -0.78 -5.77 -17.06
N HIS A 47 -0.46 -6.09 -15.80
CA HIS A 47 -1.07 -5.42 -14.66
C HIS A 47 -0.69 -3.94 -14.57
N LEU A 48 0.58 -3.61 -14.83
CA LEU A 48 1.05 -2.23 -14.91
C LEU A 48 0.29 -1.46 -15.98
N SER A 49 0.18 -2.00 -17.20
CA SER A 49 -0.58 -1.38 -18.29
C SER A 49 -2.04 -1.11 -17.91
N LYS A 50 -2.68 -2.02 -17.18
CA LYS A 50 -4.05 -1.82 -16.68
C LYS A 50 -4.15 -0.67 -15.67
N VAL A 51 -3.19 -0.59 -14.74
CA VAL A 51 -3.14 0.49 -13.75
C VAL A 51 -2.85 1.83 -14.41
N GLU A 52 -1.95 1.87 -15.40
CA GLU A 52 -1.64 3.07 -16.19
C GLU A 52 -2.87 3.57 -16.96
N GLU A 53 -3.62 2.67 -17.62
CA GLU A 53 -4.85 3.02 -18.33
C GLU A 53 -5.90 3.64 -17.40
N LEU A 54 -6.12 3.05 -16.22
CA LEU A 54 -7.03 3.58 -15.20
C LEU A 54 -6.57 4.96 -14.70
N TYR A 55 -5.26 5.14 -14.49
CA TYR A 55 -4.69 6.40 -14.05
C TYR A 55 -4.83 7.50 -15.11
N ASP A 56 -4.62 7.17 -16.38
CA ASP A 56 -4.81 8.11 -17.50
C ASP A 56 -6.28 8.52 -17.63
N ALA A 57 -7.21 7.55 -17.51
CA ALA A 57 -8.65 7.84 -17.46
C ALA A 57 -9.01 8.77 -16.30
N TYR A 58 -8.47 8.53 -15.11
CA TYR A 58 -8.64 9.39 -13.94
C TYR A 58 -8.11 10.82 -14.19
N CYS A 59 -6.91 10.95 -14.75
CA CYS A 59 -6.33 12.25 -15.08
C CYS A 59 -7.18 13.04 -16.07
N MET A 60 -7.71 12.37 -17.10
CA MET A 60 -8.61 12.99 -18.08
C MET A 60 -9.92 13.43 -17.44
N GLN A 61 -10.52 12.58 -16.62
CA GLN A 61 -11.77 12.89 -15.93
C GLN A 61 -11.61 14.05 -14.95
N ARG A 62 -10.48 14.12 -14.24
CA ARG A 62 -10.15 15.25 -13.37
C ARG A 62 -10.11 16.56 -14.13
N ARG A 63 -9.46 16.59 -15.30
CA ARG A 63 -9.38 17.79 -16.14
C ARG A 63 -10.78 18.27 -16.56
N LEU A 64 -11.68 17.35 -16.89
CA LEU A 64 -13.08 17.67 -17.21
C LEU A 64 -13.82 18.24 -15.99
N ARG A 65 -13.69 17.61 -14.82
CA ARG A 65 -14.26 18.10 -13.55
C ARG A 65 -13.76 19.50 -13.21
N ASP A 66 -12.46 19.74 -13.31
CA ASP A 66 -11.84 21.02 -13.02
C ASP A 66 -12.28 22.10 -14.03
N GLY A 67 -12.47 21.73 -15.29
CA GLY A 67 -13.08 22.59 -16.32
C GLY A 67 -14.52 22.97 -15.96
N ALA A 68 -15.36 22.01 -15.57
CA ALA A 68 -16.73 22.26 -15.13
C ALA A 68 -16.79 23.16 -13.89
N SER A 69 -15.91 22.92 -12.90
CA SER A 69 -15.79 23.77 -11.71
C SER A 69 -15.48 25.23 -12.05
N LYS A 70 -14.54 25.46 -12.98
CA LYS A 70 -14.22 26.81 -13.47
C LYS A 70 -15.38 27.47 -14.20
N MET A 71 -16.14 26.71 -15.01
CA MET A 71 -17.35 27.22 -15.65
C MET A 71 -18.42 27.62 -14.62
N VAL A 72 -18.65 26.79 -13.59
CA VAL A 72 -19.56 27.11 -12.48
C VAL A 72 -19.15 28.40 -11.79
N ALA A 73 -17.86 28.57 -11.49
CA ALA A 73 -17.34 29.79 -10.87
C ALA A 73 -17.53 31.03 -11.77
N ALA A 74 -17.31 30.90 -13.08
CA ALA A 74 -17.49 31.99 -14.05
C ALA A 74 -18.97 32.39 -14.22
N PHE A 75 -19.89 31.43 -14.30
CA PHE A 75 -21.31 31.75 -14.43
C PHE A 75 -21.92 32.35 -13.16
N ASN A 76 -21.42 31.98 -11.97
CA ASN A 76 -21.84 32.58 -10.72
C ASN A 76 -21.38 34.04 -10.55
N SER A 77 -20.29 34.45 -11.21
CA SER A 77 -19.79 35.82 -11.17
C SER A 77 -20.37 36.73 -12.27
N ALA A 78 -21.04 36.15 -13.28
CA ALA A 78 -21.69 36.90 -14.34
C ALA A 78 -23.08 37.43 -13.93
N THR A 79 -23.45 38.64 -14.39
CA THR A 79 -24.79 39.20 -14.22
C THR A 79 -25.82 38.38 -14.99
N GLY A 80 -26.87 37.91 -14.30
CA GLY A 80 -27.71 36.80 -14.75
C GLY A 80 -28.63 37.06 -15.94
N SER A 81 -28.35 36.38 -17.06
CA SER A 81 -29.32 36.11 -18.13
C SER A 81 -29.95 34.71 -17.97
N LYS A 82 -31.02 34.43 -18.73
CA LYS A 82 -31.67 33.10 -18.73
C LYS A 82 -30.72 32.03 -19.28
N GLU A 83 -29.99 32.35 -20.35
CA GLU A 83 -29.01 31.47 -20.99
C GLU A 83 -27.82 31.20 -20.06
N ALA A 84 -27.38 32.21 -19.30
CA ALA A 84 -26.35 32.04 -18.27
C ALA A 84 -26.81 31.11 -17.14
N ARG A 85 -28.11 31.14 -16.78
CA ARG A 85 -28.69 30.23 -15.79
C ARG A 85 -28.75 28.79 -16.30
N GLU A 86 -29.15 28.58 -17.55
CA GLU A 86 -29.17 27.25 -18.18
C GLU A 86 -27.75 26.67 -18.29
N SER A 87 -26.78 27.48 -18.71
CA SER A 87 -25.36 27.09 -18.79
C SER A 87 -24.77 26.76 -17.43
N LEU A 88 -25.14 27.51 -16.38
CA LEU A 88 -24.75 27.22 -15.00
C LEU A 88 -25.30 25.87 -14.52
N ASN A 89 -26.55 25.55 -14.85
CA ASN A 89 -27.16 24.27 -14.48
C ASN A 89 -26.45 23.10 -15.17
N GLU A 90 -26.13 23.26 -16.45
CA GLU A 90 -25.38 22.24 -17.22
C GLU A 90 -23.97 22.03 -16.65
N ALA A 91 -23.26 23.12 -16.33
CA ALA A 91 -21.94 23.05 -15.72
C ALA A 91 -21.96 22.37 -14.33
N ASN A 92 -22.99 22.65 -13.52
CA ASN A 92 -23.19 21.98 -12.23
C ASN A 92 -23.49 20.49 -12.39
N ARG A 93 -24.32 20.12 -13.37
CA ARG A 93 -24.59 18.71 -13.68
C ARG A 93 -23.31 18.00 -14.09
N GLY A 94 -22.57 18.54 -15.06
CA GLY A 94 -21.30 17.99 -15.51
C GLY A 94 -20.30 17.85 -14.36
N TYR A 95 -20.16 18.85 -13.49
CA TYR A 95 -19.28 18.76 -12.33
C TYR A 95 -19.62 17.57 -11.41
N ARG A 96 -20.91 17.34 -11.13
CA ARG A 96 -21.36 16.21 -10.29
C ARG A 96 -21.09 14.87 -10.95
N GLU A 97 -21.48 14.72 -12.21
CA GLU A 97 -21.25 13.48 -12.98
C GLU A 97 -19.75 13.18 -13.10
N TYR A 98 -18.92 14.20 -13.34
CA TYR A 98 -17.47 14.02 -13.39
C TYR A 98 -16.89 13.62 -12.04
N THR A 99 -17.44 14.13 -10.94
CA THR A 99 -17.03 13.76 -9.58
C THR A 99 -17.42 12.32 -9.27
N GLU A 100 -18.64 11.89 -9.60
CA GLU A 100 -19.08 10.51 -9.40
C GLU A 100 -18.24 9.51 -10.20
N HIS A 101 -17.91 9.84 -11.45
CA HIS A 101 -17.05 8.99 -12.27
C HIS A 101 -15.61 8.93 -11.74
N MET A 102 -15.07 10.04 -11.23
CA MET A 102 -13.78 10.03 -10.53
C MET A 102 -13.77 9.07 -9.34
N CYS A 103 -14.82 9.06 -8.52
CA CYS A 103 -14.94 8.12 -7.40
C CYS A 103 -15.01 6.66 -7.86
N SER A 104 -15.66 6.38 -9.01
CA SER A 104 -15.63 5.04 -9.60
C SER A 104 -14.21 4.62 -9.98
N LEU A 105 -13.47 5.51 -10.65
CA LEU A 105 -12.08 5.26 -11.06
C LEU A 105 -11.14 5.08 -9.87
N GLU A 106 -11.32 5.86 -8.79
CA GLU A 106 -10.61 5.68 -7.52
C GLU A 106 -10.85 4.28 -6.94
N SER A 107 -12.11 3.84 -6.91
CA SER A 107 -12.45 2.49 -6.41
C SER A 107 -11.83 1.39 -7.29
N GLU A 108 -11.81 1.55 -8.61
CA GLU A 108 -11.17 0.59 -9.52
C GLU A 108 -9.65 0.53 -9.33
N LEU A 109 -9.00 1.67 -9.11
CA LEU A 109 -7.59 1.77 -8.76
C LEU A 109 -7.30 1.12 -7.40
N GLU A 110 -8.12 1.37 -6.38
CA GLU A 110 -8.04 0.72 -5.06
C GLU A 110 -8.12 -0.80 -5.17
N ASN A 111 -9.00 -1.31 -6.04
CA ASN A 111 -9.11 -2.73 -6.34
C ASN A 111 -7.87 -3.33 -7.04
N GLN A 112 -6.93 -2.51 -7.53
CA GLN A 112 -5.64 -2.97 -8.06
C GLN A 112 -4.51 -2.93 -7.03
N MET A 113 -4.69 -2.31 -5.86
CA MET A 113 -3.60 -2.05 -4.90
C MET A 113 -3.27 -3.21 -3.95
N GLY A 114 -4.11 -4.25 -3.88
CA GLY A 114 -3.84 -5.44 -3.07
C GLY A 114 -4.26 -5.29 -1.62
N GLU A 115 -3.48 -5.88 -0.72
CA GLU A 115 -3.84 -6.00 0.70
C GLU A 115 -2.62 -5.72 1.60
N PHE A 116 -2.81 -4.94 2.66
CA PHE A 116 -1.87 -4.83 3.77
C PHE A 116 -2.25 -5.84 4.85
N HIS A 117 -1.46 -6.90 5.00
CA HIS A 117 -1.54 -7.78 6.16
C HIS A 117 -0.70 -7.19 7.28
N ILE A 118 -1.35 -6.80 8.36
CA ILE A 118 -0.71 -6.13 9.50
C ILE A 118 -0.73 -7.06 10.70
N LYS A 119 0.41 -7.17 11.38
CA LYS A 119 0.53 -7.86 12.67
C LYS A 119 0.95 -6.91 13.77
N MET A 120 0.29 -7.02 14.91
CA MET A 120 0.66 -6.34 16.13
C MET A 120 1.92 -6.97 16.73
N LYS A 121 2.98 -6.18 16.90
CA LYS A 121 4.22 -6.63 17.57
C LYS A 121 4.35 -6.12 18.99
N GLY A 122 3.69 -5.02 19.33
CA GLY A 122 3.70 -4.46 20.67
C GLY A 122 3.79 -2.95 20.70
N LEU A 123 3.52 -2.38 21.86
CA LEU A 123 3.88 -1.01 22.20
C LEU A 123 5.31 -0.98 22.74
N VAL A 124 6.06 0.07 22.44
CA VAL A 124 7.39 0.32 23.01
C VAL A 124 7.35 1.68 23.69
N GLY A 125 7.71 1.73 24.97
CA GLY A 125 7.77 2.99 25.70
C GLY A 125 8.85 2.94 26.76
N TYR A 126 9.82 3.86 26.69
CA TYR A 126 11.09 3.78 27.44
C TYR A 126 10.98 3.90 28.97
N ALA A 127 9.79 4.10 29.54
CA ALA A 127 9.54 4.07 30.99
C ALA A 127 8.04 3.99 31.37
N ARG A 128 7.14 3.71 30.42
CA ARG A 128 5.68 3.89 30.59
C ARG A 128 4.85 2.62 30.57
N LEU A 129 5.44 1.47 30.23
CA LEU A 129 4.74 0.20 30.13
C LEU A 129 5.08 -0.64 31.37
N CYS A 130 4.21 -0.62 32.37
CA CYS A 130 4.39 -1.37 33.60
C CYS A 130 3.58 -2.66 33.59
N ALA A 131 4.04 -3.66 34.36
CA ALA A 131 3.29 -4.90 34.55
C ALA A 131 1.89 -4.61 35.10
N GLY A 132 0.88 -5.21 34.47
CA GLY A 132 -0.53 -5.02 34.80
C GLY A 132 -1.24 -3.98 33.94
N ASP A 133 -0.49 -3.06 33.30
CA ASP A 133 -1.07 -2.03 32.44
C ASP A 133 -1.87 -2.65 31.29
N GLN A 134 -2.95 -1.96 30.93
CA GLN A 134 -3.84 -2.36 29.85
C GLN A 134 -4.00 -1.23 28.85
N TYR A 135 -3.99 -1.57 27.57
CA TYR A 135 -4.12 -0.61 26.48
C TYR A 135 -5.17 -1.06 25.48
N GLU A 136 -5.84 -0.10 24.86
CA GLU A 136 -6.61 -0.28 23.63
C GLU A 136 -5.89 0.46 22.50
N VAL A 137 -5.65 -0.23 21.39
CA VAL A 137 -5.19 0.36 20.13
C VAL A 137 -6.35 0.29 19.14
N LEU A 138 -6.71 1.45 18.60
CA LEU A 138 -7.74 1.59 17.56
C LEU A 138 -7.10 2.15 16.30
N MET A 139 -7.10 1.35 15.24
CA MET A 139 -6.68 1.74 13.91
C MET A 139 -7.91 1.95 13.02
N ARG A 140 -7.94 3.04 12.25
CA ARG A 140 -9.01 3.39 11.30
C ARG A 140 -8.39 3.78 9.97
N TYR A 141 -8.93 3.23 8.89
CA TYR A 141 -8.49 3.54 7.54
C TYR A 141 -9.72 3.64 6.63
N GLY A 142 -10.16 4.87 6.38
CA GLY A 142 -11.50 5.14 5.84
C GLY A 142 -12.59 4.46 6.69
N ARG A 143 -13.33 3.53 6.07
CA ARG A 143 -14.40 2.75 6.72
C ARG A 143 -13.88 1.50 7.45
N GLN A 144 -12.64 1.11 7.23
CA GLN A 144 -12.03 -0.07 7.84
C GLN A 144 -11.59 0.24 9.27
N ARG A 145 -11.76 -0.71 10.19
CA ARG A 145 -11.48 -0.50 11.61
C ARG A 145 -10.93 -1.77 12.26
N TRP A 146 -9.80 -1.63 12.94
CA TRP A 146 -9.23 -2.68 13.77
C TRP A 146 -9.03 -2.17 15.20
N ARG A 147 -9.64 -2.85 16.16
CA ARG A 147 -9.52 -2.55 17.58
C ARG A 147 -8.92 -3.77 18.27
N MET A 148 -7.90 -3.55 19.06
CA MET A 148 -7.25 -4.58 19.87
C MET A 148 -7.02 -4.07 21.29
N LYS A 149 -7.08 -4.97 22.26
CA LYS A 149 -6.75 -4.71 23.66
C LYS A 149 -5.58 -5.57 24.09
N GLY A 150 -4.61 -4.93 24.73
CA GLY A 150 -3.37 -5.53 25.19
C GLY A 150 -3.21 -5.40 26.70
N ARG A 151 -2.51 -6.37 27.29
CA ARG A 151 -2.03 -6.31 28.67
C ARG A 151 -0.52 -6.54 28.69
N VAL A 152 0.18 -5.77 29.53
CA VAL A 152 1.58 -6.03 29.88
C VAL A 152 1.62 -7.02 31.05
N GLU A 153 2.24 -8.17 30.85
CA GLU A 153 2.43 -9.18 31.90
C GLU A 153 3.59 -8.80 32.84
N VAL A 154 3.68 -9.50 33.98
CA VAL A 154 4.80 -9.37 34.93
C VAL A 154 6.15 -9.69 34.27
N SER A 155 6.15 -10.56 33.26
CA SER A 155 7.32 -10.90 32.44
C SER A 155 7.74 -9.78 31.47
N SER A 156 7.04 -8.64 31.44
CA SER A 156 7.11 -7.59 30.41
C SER A 156 6.66 -8.03 29.01
N LYS A 157 6.21 -9.28 28.85
CA LYS A 157 5.55 -9.74 27.62
C LYS A 157 4.22 -9.01 27.48
N GLN A 158 3.87 -8.63 26.25
CA GLN A 158 2.55 -8.12 25.93
C GLN A 158 1.70 -9.22 25.32
N VAL A 159 0.44 -9.30 25.73
CA VAL A 159 -0.55 -10.20 25.17
C VAL A 159 -1.70 -9.37 24.62
N TRP A 160 -2.05 -9.61 23.37
CA TRP A 160 -3.10 -8.89 22.64
C TRP A 160 -4.25 -9.85 22.30
N ASP A 161 -5.49 -9.36 22.37
CA ASP A 161 -6.69 -10.14 22.03
C ASP A 161 -6.87 -10.36 20.52
N SER A 162 -6.21 -9.54 19.70
CA SER A 162 -6.18 -9.63 18.25
C SER A 162 -4.79 -9.20 17.76
N GLU A 163 -4.08 -10.13 17.09
CA GLU A 163 -2.70 -9.93 16.66
C GLU A 163 -2.54 -9.68 15.16
N ASP A 164 -3.52 -10.04 14.33
CA ASP A 164 -3.46 -9.89 12.88
C ASP A 164 -4.73 -9.21 12.33
N ASN A 165 -4.58 -8.36 11.31
CA ASN A 165 -5.68 -7.80 10.53
C ASN A 165 -5.27 -7.55 9.07
N VAL A 166 -6.26 -7.39 8.19
CA VAL A 166 -6.05 -6.99 6.81
C VAL A 166 -6.70 -5.64 6.55
N PHE A 167 -5.97 -4.75 5.88
CA PHE A 167 -6.48 -3.50 5.36
C PHE A 167 -6.34 -3.46 3.84
N LEU A 168 -7.40 -3.05 3.15
CA LEU A 168 -7.35 -2.69 1.74
C LEU A 168 -6.76 -1.27 1.62
N PRO A 169 -5.75 -1.04 0.76
CA PRO A 169 -5.24 0.30 0.50
C PRO A 169 -6.33 1.22 -0.06
N LEU A 170 -6.32 2.48 0.38
CA LEU A 170 -7.22 3.55 -0.03
C LEU A 170 -6.38 4.74 -0.51
N ILE A 171 -6.82 5.41 -1.57
CA ILE A 171 -6.04 6.48 -2.26
C ILE A 171 -6.12 7.80 -1.51
N THR A 172 -7.28 8.12 -0.95
CA THR A 172 -7.61 9.45 -0.42
C THR A 172 -7.69 9.51 1.11
N GLU A 173 -7.38 8.39 1.78
CA GLU A 173 -7.55 8.24 3.22
C GLU A 173 -6.19 8.10 3.93
N LEU A 174 -6.13 8.56 5.18
CA LEU A 174 -4.98 8.34 6.06
C LEU A 174 -5.27 7.19 7.03
N LEU A 175 -4.23 6.47 7.44
CA LEU A 175 -4.33 5.49 8.52
C LEU A 175 -4.23 6.22 9.86
N SER A 176 -5.35 6.28 10.59
CA SER A 176 -5.42 6.89 11.92
C SER A 176 -5.24 5.82 12.99
N ILE A 177 -4.38 6.09 13.98
CA ILE A 177 -4.06 5.20 15.08
C ILE A 177 -4.25 5.97 16.38
N LYS A 178 -5.06 5.42 17.29
CA LYS A 178 -5.28 5.96 18.63
C LYS A 178 -4.93 4.90 19.67
N VAL A 179 -4.11 5.28 20.64
CA VAL A 179 -3.74 4.42 21.78
C VAL A 179 -4.33 5.02 23.06
N THR A 180 -5.02 4.18 23.82
CA THR A 180 -5.69 4.55 25.06
C THR A 180 -5.27 3.59 26.16
N GLU A 181 -4.83 4.10 27.30
CA GLU A 181 -4.57 3.33 28.50
C GLU A 181 -5.87 3.13 29.28
N LEU A 182 -6.14 1.89 29.67
CA LEU A 182 -7.35 1.49 30.39
C LEU A 182 -7.03 1.39 31.89
N LYS A 183 -7.20 2.48 32.64
CA LYS A 183 -6.90 2.53 34.08
C LYS A 183 -7.97 1.86 34.94
N SER A 184 -9.25 2.02 34.59
CA SER A 184 -10.38 1.35 35.25
C SER A 184 -11.53 1.16 34.25
N LEU A 185 -12.66 0.57 34.69
CA LEU A 185 -13.84 0.36 33.86
C LEU A 185 -14.41 1.65 33.25
N ALA A 186 -14.18 2.81 33.87
CA ALA A 186 -14.70 4.11 33.42
C ALA A 186 -13.59 5.16 33.17
N ASN A 187 -12.39 4.95 33.71
CA ASN A 187 -11.28 5.89 33.54
C ASN A 187 -10.32 5.37 32.48
N HIS A 188 -10.31 6.04 31.33
CA HIS A 188 -9.43 5.76 30.21
C HIS A 188 -8.65 7.02 29.85
N VAL A 189 -7.36 6.89 29.60
CA VAL A 189 -6.46 8.02 29.30
C VAL A 189 -5.91 7.84 27.90
N VAL A 190 -6.09 8.83 27.04
CA VAL A 190 -5.49 8.80 25.69
C VAL A 190 -3.98 8.99 25.83
N VAL A 191 -3.22 8.00 25.39
CA VAL A 191 -1.75 8.04 25.37
C VAL A 191 -1.25 8.88 24.19
N GLY A 192 -1.95 8.78 23.06
CA GLY A 192 -1.68 9.56 21.86
C GLY A 192 -2.56 9.12 20.70
N SER A 193 -2.56 9.95 19.65
CA SER A 193 -3.27 9.70 18.41
C SER A 193 -2.43 10.28 17.27
N VAL A 194 -2.27 9.50 16.20
CA VAL A 194 -1.50 9.87 15.02
C VAL A 194 -2.29 9.50 13.78
N SER A 195 -2.08 10.23 12.68
CA SER A 195 -2.54 9.82 11.35
C SER A 195 -1.32 9.79 10.43
N CYS A 196 -1.16 8.71 9.68
CA CYS A 196 -0.04 8.50 8.79
C CYS A 196 -0.49 8.18 7.37
N GLU A 197 0.32 8.61 6.42
CA GLU A 197 0.26 8.12 5.04
C GLU A 197 0.71 6.66 5.00
N THR A 198 0.18 5.89 4.04
CA THR A 198 0.47 4.47 3.90
C THR A 198 1.41 4.15 2.75
N LEU A 199 1.99 5.16 2.12
CA LEU A 199 2.81 4.98 0.92
C LEU A 199 4.01 4.06 1.17
N ASP A 200 4.66 4.23 2.32
CA ASP A 200 5.81 3.42 2.72
C ASP A 200 5.44 1.96 3.07
N LEU A 201 4.15 1.64 3.20
CA LEU A 201 3.68 0.28 3.50
C LEU A 201 3.72 -0.65 2.30
N PHE A 202 3.75 -0.10 1.08
CA PHE A 202 3.86 -0.84 -0.17
C PHE A 202 5.30 -1.34 -0.40
N CYS A 203 5.72 -2.32 0.39
CA CYS A 203 7.01 -2.98 0.26
C CYS A 203 6.83 -4.43 -0.19
N PRO A 204 7.60 -4.94 -1.17
CA PRO A 204 7.48 -6.34 -1.60
C PRO A 204 7.84 -7.32 -0.47
N LEU A 205 8.68 -6.91 0.48
CA LEU A 205 9.09 -7.71 1.63
C LEU A 205 8.28 -7.34 2.87
N PRO A 206 7.95 -8.34 3.73
CA PRO A 206 7.48 -8.05 5.07
C PRO A 206 8.46 -7.13 5.80
N GLN A 207 7.94 -6.08 6.40
CA GLN A 207 8.73 -5.07 7.09
C GLN A 207 8.18 -4.78 8.48
N THR A 208 9.05 -4.42 9.40
CA THR A 208 8.64 -3.91 10.72
C THR A 208 8.61 -2.39 10.68
N VAL A 209 7.46 -1.81 10.99
CA VAL A 209 7.22 -0.37 11.04
C VAL A 209 7.03 0.03 12.50
N ALA A 210 7.70 1.10 12.91
CA ALA A 210 7.53 1.71 14.23
C ALA A 210 6.86 3.07 14.06
N VAL A 211 5.64 3.20 14.58
CA VAL A 211 4.85 4.43 14.48
C VAL A 211 4.94 5.18 15.79
N ASP A 212 5.40 6.43 15.75
CA ASP A 212 5.39 7.31 16.91
C ASP A 212 3.94 7.72 17.24
N ILE A 213 3.48 7.39 18.45
CA ILE A 213 2.09 7.58 18.87
C ILE A 213 1.83 8.96 19.45
N ASN A 214 2.88 9.63 19.93
CA ASN A 214 2.83 10.99 20.43
C ASN A 214 4.00 11.81 19.88
N ASP A 215 3.85 13.13 19.88
CA ASP A 215 4.82 14.07 19.31
C ASP A 215 6.21 13.99 19.94
N LEU A 216 6.30 13.47 21.16
CA LEU A 216 7.56 13.28 21.87
C LEU A 216 8.28 11.97 21.47
N GLY A 217 7.65 11.09 20.68
CA GLY A 217 8.19 9.79 20.28
C GLY A 217 8.44 8.82 21.45
N THR A 218 7.83 9.08 22.61
CA THR A 218 8.07 8.34 23.86
C THR A 218 7.32 7.02 23.92
N VAL A 219 6.27 6.89 23.12
CA VAL A 219 5.50 5.66 22.92
C VAL A 219 5.43 5.40 21.42
N LYS A 220 5.84 4.21 21.01
CA LYS A 220 5.80 3.73 19.64
C LYS A 220 4.92 2.49 19.53
N LEU A 221 4.25 2.33 18.41
CA LEU A 221 3.55 1.11 18.04
C LEU A 221 4.38 0.37 16.99
N ASN A 222 4.81 -0.84 17.31
CA ASN A 222 5.50 -1.70 16.36
C ASN A 222 4.50 -2.63 15.66
N LEU A 223 4.53 -2.60 14.34
CA LEU A 223 3.73 -3.43 13.46
C LEU A 223 4.63 -4.18 12.50
N GLU A 224 4.29 -5.42 12.16
CA GLU A 224 4.82 -6.06 10.95
C GLU A 224 3.79 -5.88 9.83
N VAL A 225 4.22 -5.36 8.70
CA VAL A 225 3.37 -5.13 7.53
C VAL A 225 3.90 -5.97 6.38
N ASN A 226 3.00 -6.77 5.80
CA ASN A 226 3.26 -7.55 4.60
C ASN A 226 2.24 -7.15 3.54
N TRP A 227 2.71 -6.48 2.49
CA TRP A 227 1.86 -6.12 1.36
C TRP A 227 1.76 -7.30 0.37
N ARG A 228 0.52 -7.67 0.02
CA ARG A 228 0.24 -8.69 -1.00
C ARG A 228 -0.46 -8.05 -2.18
N SER A 229 0.12 -8.20 -3.37
CA SER A 229 -0.48 -7.69 -4.61
C SER A 229 -1.68 -8.55 -5.05
N VAL A 230 -2.56 -7.97 -5.87
CA VAL A 230 -3.80 -8.59 -6.40
C VAL A 230 -3.53 -9.81 -7.31
N SER A 231 -2.29 -10.02 -7.76
CA SER A 231 -2.02 -11.03 -8.79
C SER A 231 -2.27 -12.48 -8.30
N PRO A 232 -3.04 -13.29 -9.05
CA PRO A 232 -3.37 -14.65 -8.66
C PRO A 232 -2.18 -15.57 -8.94
N GLN A 233 -1.22 -15.63 -8.01
CA GLN A 233 -0.25 -16.72 -7.75
C GLN A 233 0.93 -16.25 -6.88
N SER A 234 0.69 -15.48 -5.82
CA SER A 234 1.69 -15.29 -4.75
C SER A 234 2.07 -16.63 -4.07
N SER A 235 1.22 -17.66 -4.19
CA SER A 235 1.41 -19.01 -3.63
C SER A 235 2.36 -19.94 -4.40
N LEU A 236 2.81 -19.59 -5.62
CA LEU A 236 3.78 -20.44 -6.36
C LEU A 236 5.25 -20.20 -5.94
N PHE A 237 5.51 -19.19 -5.13
CA PHE A 237 6.87 -18.77 -4.79
C PHE A 237 7.32 -19.19 -3.38
N THR A 238 6.44 -19.78 -2.57
CA THR A 238 6.73 -20.21 -1.19
C THR A 238 7.41 -21.58 -1.08
N THR A 239 7.59 -22.31 -2.18
CA THR A 239 8.12 -23.69 -2.15
C THR A 239 9.48 -23.88 -2.84
N SER A 240 10.10 -22.83 -3.39
CA SER A 240 11.42 -22.94 -4.06
C SER A 240 12.48 -21.99 -3.47
N PRO A 241 13.55 -22.51 -2.84
CA PRO A 241 14.62 -21.71 -2.23
C PRO A 241 15.30 -20.71 -3.17
N CYS A 242 15.37 -21.02 -4.48
CA CYS A 242 15.94 -20.13 -5.50
C CYS A 242 15.05 -18.91 -5.84
N LEU A 243 13.74 -19.00 -5.64
CA LEU A 243 12.81 -17.92 -5.97
C LEU A 243 12.64 -16.93 -4.82
N THR A 244 12.84 -17.37 -3.58
CA THR A 244 13.10 -16.48 -2.42
C THR A 244 14.29 -15.54 -2.67
N PHE A 245 15.29 -15.95 -3.45
CA PHE A 245 16.44 -15.11 -3.82
C PHE A 245 16.11 -13.98 -4.82
N LEU A 246 15.08 -14.13 -5.67
CA LEU A 246 14.61 -13.04 -6.53
C LEU A 246 13.81 -11.99 -5.74
N HIS A 247 13.18 -12.41 -4.65
CA HIS A 247 12.55 -11.55 -3.65
C HIS A 247 13.57 -10.77 -2.80
N LEU A 248 14.82 -11.24 -2.76
CA LEU A 248 15.95 -10.63 -2.03
C LEU A 248 16.88 -9.78 -2.92
N ASN A 249 16.60 -9.67 -4.22
CA ASN A 249 17.36 -8.81 -5.12
C ASN A 249 16.64 -7.48 -5.35
N PRO A 250 17.36 -6.35 -5.46
CA PRO A 250 16.77 -5.03 -5.74
C PRO A 250 15.95 -4.98 -7.05
N CYS A 251 16.07 -5.99 -7.93
CA CYS A 251 15.27 -6.11 -9.15
C CYS A 251 13.76 -6.30 -8.92
N SER A 252 13.30 -6.90 -7.81
CA SER A 252 11.84 -6.99 -7.55
C SER A 252 11.26 -5.66 -7.05
N THR A 253 12.08 -4.83 -6.40
CA THR A 253 11.77 -3.42 -6.12
C THR A 253 11.56 -2.65 -7.42
N PHE A 254 12.39 -2.88 -8.46
CA PHE A 254 12.24 -2.26 -9.80
C PHE A 254 10.95 -2.63 -10.55
N ILE A 255 10.28 -3.74 -10.23
CA ILE A 255 9.08 -4.18 -10.95
C ILE A 255 7.79 -3.62 -10.34
N TYR A 256 7.79 -3.37 -9.03
CA TYR A 256 6.69 -2.67 -8.36
C TYR A 256 6.93 -1.17 -8.24
N LEU A 257 8.16 -0.69 -8.45
CA LEU A 257 8.51 0.73 -8.51
C LEU A 257 7.63 1.53 -9.48
N PRO A 258 7.23 1.04 -10.68
CA PRO A 258 6.35 1.78 -11.57
C PRO A 258 4.93 1.93 -11.02
N ILE A 259 4.37 0.87 -10.43
CA ILE A 259 3.06 0.89 -9.76
C ILE A 259 3.12 1.84 -8.57
N LEU A 260 4.18 1.73 -7.77
CA LEU A 260 4.50 2.65 -6.69
C LEU A 260 4.73 4.07 -7.18
N LEU A 261 5.41 4.32 -8.31
CA LEU A 261 5.65 5.65 -8.88
C LEU A 261 4.36 6.28 -9.44
N VAL A 262 3.41 5.47 -9.91
CA VAL A 262 2.06 5.93 -10.28
C VAL A 262 1.26 6.31 -9.02
N ILE A 263 1.34 5.50 -7.95
CA ILE A 263 0.69 5.77 -6.66
C ILE A 263 1.39 6.91 -5.88
N ALA A 264 2.72 7.02 -5.99
CA ALA A 264 3.59 7.86 -5.18
C ALA A 264 3.91 9.20 -5.81
N LYS A 265 3.48 9.52 -7.05
CA LYS A 265 3.75 10.82 -7.67
C LYS A 265 3.06 11.93 -6.86
N PRO A 266 3.77 12.63 -5.96
CA PRO A 266 3.17 13.64 -5.10
C PRO A 266 3.28 14.94 -5.88
N GLY A 267 2.14 15.45 -6.34
CA GLY A 267 2.14 16.71 -7.11
C GLY A 267 0.79 17.16 -7.61
N HIS A 268 -0.20 16.27 -7.64
CA HIS A 268 -1.57 16.63 -7.95
C HIS A 268 -2.52 15.75 -7.14
N LEU A 269 -2.53 15.85 -5.81
CA LEU A 269 -3.73 15.58 -5.02
C LEU A 269 -4.27 16.95 -4.64
#